data_AF-A0A355AP31-F1
#
_entry.id   AF-A0A355AP31-F1
#
_cell.length_a   1.000
_cell.length_b   1.000
_cell.length_c   1.000
_cell.angle_alpha   90.00
_cell.angle_beta   90.00
_cell.angle_gamma   90.00
#
_symmetry.space_group_name_H-M   'P 1'
#
loop_
_entity.id
_entity.type
_entity.pdbx_description
1 polymer ?
#
loop_
_entity_poly.entity_id
_entity_poly.type
_entity_poly.pdbx_seq_one_letter_code
_entity_poly.pdbx_strand_id
1 'polypeptide(L)' 'GVDSMGGDPLTHLQFSVAAHAHATKRLVELANKYAQGRLLVYGGGGYNLDNVAKGWCAICKELI' A
#
# COMPACT_ATOMS: atom_id res chain seq x y z
N GLY A 1 0.98 3.71 4.93
CA GLY A 1 1.12 4.92 4.10
C GLY A 1 1.89 4.55 2.84
N VAL A 2 1.99 5.48 1.91
CA VAL A 2 2.75 5.37 0.67
C VAL A 2 3.89 6.40 0.58
N ASP A 3 4.22 7.01 1.72
CA ASP A 3 5.36 7.92 1.92
C ASP A 3 6.73 7.26 1.75
N SER A 4 6.78 5.92 1.76
CA SER A 4 7.99 5.14 1.44
C SER A 4 8.36 5.13 -0.05
N MET A 5 7.49 5.61 -0.94
CA MET A 5 7.75 5.57 -2.37
C MET A 5 8.84 6.55 -2.82
N GLY A 6 9.55 6.19 -3.88
CA GLY A 6 10.56 7.06 -4.47
C GLY A 6 10.00 8.44 -4.83
N GLY A 7 10.71 9.49 -4.43
CA GLY A 7 10.30 10.88 -4.68
C GLY A 7 9.26 11.45 -3.70
N ASP A 8 8.94 10.74 -2.61
CA ASP A 8 8.25 11.36 -1.48
C ASP A 8 9.17 12.35 -0.74
N PRO A 9 8.69 13.55 -0.34
CA PRO A 9 9.56 14.55 0.29
C PRO A 9 9.93 14.23 1.75
N LEU A 10 9.22 13.33 2.44
CA LEU A 10 9.46 13.08 3.87
C LEU A 10 10.32 11.84 4.13
N THR A 11 10.47 10.93 3.16
CA THR A 11 11.28 9.72 3.31
C THR A 11 12.12 9.42 2.07
N HIS A 12 13.14 8.57 2.22
CA HIS A 12 14.10 8.26 1.15
C HIS A 12 14.17 6.75 0.85
N LEU A 13 13.07 6.01 1.04
CA LEU A 13 13.05 4.54 1.00
C LEU A 13 12.99 3.94 -0.41
N GLN A 14 12.64 4.72 -1.43
CA GLN A 14 12.65 4.33 -2.85
C GLN A 14 11.77 3.12 -3.20
N PHE A 15 10.65 2.93 -2.48
CA PHE A 15 9.72 1.85 -2.84
C PHE A 15 8.98 2.18 -4.12
N SER A 16 8.62 1.13 -4.86
CA SER A 16 7.77 1.24 -6.05
C SER A 16 6.30 1.07 -5.68
N VAL A 17 5.42 1.45 -6.61
CA VAL A 17 3.98 1.15 -6.52
C VAL A 17 3.75 -0.37 -6.42
N ALA A 18 4.54 -1.17 -7.15
CA ALA A 18 4.45 -2.63 -7.14
C ALA A 18 4.79 -3.23 -5.76
N ALA A 19 5.67 -2.58 -4.98
CA ALA A 19 5.95 -3.01 -3.60
C ALA A 19 4.72 -2.90 -2.69
N HIS A 20 3.93 -1.84 -2.85
CA HIS A 20 2.70 -1.64 -2.09
C HIS A 20 1.60 -2.63 -2.51
N ALA A 21 1.44 -2.86 -3.81
CA ALA A 21 0.54 -3.90 -4.31
C ALA A 21 0.92 -5.29 -3.78
N HIS A 22 2.22 -5.64 -3.86
CA HIS A 22 2.73 -6.89 -3.32
C HIS A 22 2.42 -7.03 -1.82
N ALA A 23 2.74 -6.01 -1.02
CA ALA A 23 2.47 -6.04 0.42
C ALA A 23 0.98 -6.25 0.72
N THR A 24 0.08 -5.53 0.04
CA THR A 24 -1.37 -5.71 0.21
C THR A 24 -1.83 -7.11 -0.16
N LYS A 25 -1.38 -7.65 -1.30
CA LYS A 25 -1.69 -9.03 -1.70
C LYS A 25 -1.29 -10.05 -0.63
N ARG A 26 -0.10 -9.91 -0.06
CA ARG A 26 0.38 -10.79 1.01
C ARG A 26 -0.46 -10.65 2.29
N LEU A 27 -0.90 -9.44 2.63
CA LEU A 27 -1.78 -9.23 3.78
C LEU A 27 -3.16 -9.86 3.57
N VAL A 28 -3.73 -9.77 2.37
CA VAL A 28 -4.99 -10.46 2.02
C VAL A 28 -4.85 -11.97 2.15
N GLU A 29 -3.77 -12.56 1.62
CA GLU A 29 -3.47 -13.99 1.74
C GLU A 29 -3.38 -14.43 3.22
N LEU A 30 -2.69 -13.63 4.06
CA LEU A 30 -2.56 -13.90 5.49
C LEU A 30 -3.90 -13.75 6.23
N ALA A 31 -4.71 -12.74 5.90
CA ALA A 31 -6.01 -12.52 6.50
C ALA A 31 -6.97 -13.67 6.17
N ASN A 32 -6.96 -14.16 4.93
CA ASN A 32 -7.73 -15.34 4.53
C ASN A 32 -7.31 -16.58 5.32
N LYS A 33 -6.00 -16.78 5.52
CA LYS A 33 -5.47 -17.96 6.22
C LYS A 33 -5.71 -17.93 7.73
N TYR A 34 -5.58 -16.77 8.37
CA TYR A 34 -5.48 -16.68 9.84
C TYR A 34 -6.57 -15.82 10.49
N ALA A 35 -7.31 -15.02 9.72
CA ALA A 35 -8.28 -14.06 10.23
C ALA A 35 -9.67 -14.19 9.59
N GLN A 36 -9.97 -15.31 8.92
CA GLN A 36 -11.25 -15.53 8.22
C GLN A 36 -11.58 -14.39 7.24
N GLY A 37 -10.56 -13.92 6.52
CA GLY A 37 -10.69 -12.82 5.55
C GLY A 37 -10.89 -11.44 6.16
N ARG A 38 -10.87 -11.28 7.49
CA ARG A 38 -11.00 -9.96 8.13
C ARG A 38 -9.70 -9.17 7.99
N LEU A 39 -9.76 -8.11 7.20
CA LEU A 39 -8.70 -7.12 7.05
C LEU A 39 -9.32 -5.73 6.96
N LEU A 40 -8.85 -4.80 7.79
CA LEU A 40 -9.19 -3.38 7.68
C LEU A 40 -7.94 -2.63 7.23
N VAL A 41 -8.06 -1.88 6.14
CA VAL A 41 -6.96 -1.07 5.58
C VAL A 41 -7.35 0.39 5.67
N TYR A 42 -6.53 1.17 6.36
CA TYR A 42 -6.72 2.61 6.54
C TYR A 42 -5.70 3.39 5.73
N GLY A 43 -6.14 4.57 5.25
CA GLY A 43 -5.25 5.59 4.72
C GLY A 43 -4.13 5.95 5.71
N GLY A 44 -2.95 6.28 5.19
CA GLY A 44 -1.81 6.76 5.97
C GLY A 44 -1.03 7.81 5.20
N GLY A 45 0.18 8.14 5.66
CA GLY A 45 1.05 9.16 5.04
C GLY A 45 1.35 8.93 3.55
N GLY A 46 1.83 9.97 2.91
CA GLY A 46 2.10 10.06 1.47
C GLY A 46 1.96 11.52 1.06
N TYR A 47 3.07 12.13 0.65
CA TYR A 47 3.19 13.59 0.57
C TYR A 47 3.62 14.07 -0.81
N ASN A 48 3.84 13.14 -1.73
CA ASN A 48 3.84 13.39 -3.16
C ASN A 48 2.48 12.96 -3.75
N LEU A 49 1.72 13.89 -4.34
CA LEU A 49 0.32 13.64 -4.78
C LEU A 49 0.21 12.55 -5.86
N ASP A 50 1.16 12.50 -6.81
CA ASP A 50 1.19 11.47 -7.84
C ASP A 50 1.43 10.09 -7.22
N ASN A 51 2.33 10.03 -6.23
CA ASN A 51 2.59 8.83 -5.47
C ASN A 51 1.34 8.41 -4.67
N VAL A 52 0.67 9.33 -3.99
CA VAL A 52 -0.57 9.05 -3.26
C VAL A 52 -1.60 8.39 -4.17
N ALA A 53 -1.87 8.98 -5.33
CA ALA A 53 -2.84 8.44 -6.28
C ALA A 53 -2.43 7.03 -6.76
N LYS A 54 -1.20 6.87 -7.26
CA LYS A 54 -0.71 5.60 -7.81
C LYS A 54 -0.67 4.49 -6.76
N GLY A 55 -0.15 4.80 -5.57
CA GLY A 55 0.00 3.86 -4.46
C GLY A 55 -1.33 3.38 -3.92
N TRP A 56 -2.24 4.29 -3.55
CA TRP A 56 -3.54 3.91 -2.99
C TRP A 56 -4.43 3.22 -4.02
N CYS A 57 -4.41 3.63 -5.29
CA CYS A 57 -5.14 2.90 -6.33
C CYS A 57 -4.60 1.47 -6.51
N ALA A 58 -3.29 1.26 -6.45
CA ALA A 58 -2.70 -0.08 -6.53
C ALA A 58 -3.08 -0.93 -5.31
N ILE A 59 -3.07 -0.35 -4.10
CA ILE A 59 -3.53 -1.01 -2.88
C ILE A 59 -5.00 -1.42 -3.00
N CYS A 60 -5.89 -0.49 -3.41
CA CYS A 60 -7.32 -0.79 -3.54
C CYS A 60 -7.60 -1.90 -4.55
N LYS A 61 -6.85 -1.97 -5.66
CA LYS A 61 -6.98 -3.05 -6.66
C LYS A 61 -6.69 -4.44 -6.11
N GLU A 62 -5.84 -4.56 -5.09
CA GLU A 62 -5.55 -5.86 -4.47
C GLU A 62 -6.57 -6.23 -3.38
N LEU A 63 -7.44 -5.29 -2.97
CA LEU A 63 -8.46 -5.51 -1.94
C LEU A 63 -9.85 -5.86 -2.48
N ILE A 64 -10.13 -5.56 -3.76
CA ILE A 64 -11.41 -5.82 -4.45
C ILE A 64 -11.27 -6.96 -5.44
#